data_AF-A0A834FLB1-F1
#
_entry.id   AF-A0A834FLB1-F1
#
_cell.length_a   1.000
_cell.length_b   1.000
_cell.length_c   1.000
_cell.angle_alpha   90.00
_cell.angle_beta   90.00
_cell.angle_gamma   90.00
#
_symmetry.space_group_name_H-M   'P 1'
#
loop_
_entity.id
_entity.type
_entity.pdbx_description
1 polymer ?
#
loop_
_entity_poly.entity_id
_entity_poly.type
_entity_poly.pdbx_seq_one_letter_code
_entity_poly.pdbx_strand_id
1 'polypeptide(L)'
;MTSLIAPAYVELLIQLKRRYFPGPDPTMTMLQGTPLHAVKDTIRKYLFFFPANRLETQPDWYCLVKAIYSCIHADLKRLLPVVRTTQPDNSEMHSVVYVSWVNTSTANKGRAFFDNLLQDELQHLKNTEYNITSRKSVAENVYRLKTLLLDIGFNLIHSCDETSNIYFCLEDAGIPVSYVTPTDVRNFLQTFSSPDTSCHVGKLPCRLQQSNYKLLHSLKLLVDYCFKDIEEGEVKIEGLPLLITMDGMLQVFDSKRPKFLTTHHELISSRKEMFMNTLYLKYCNVLLKAEVAKNFDISSFGDLLGSVLPREVSNKSPCKMERYFCK
;
A
#
# COMPACT_ATOMS: atom_id res chain seq x y z
N MET A 1 26.62 22.79 -24.76
CA MET A 1 26.60 21.34 -25.04
C MET A 1 25.43 20.67 -24.34
N THR A 2 25.30 20.84 -23.02
CA THR A 2 24.17 20.30 -22.22
C THR A 2 22.79 20.79 -22.67
N SER A 3 22.66 22.05 -23.08
CA SER A 3 21.38 22.65 -23.52
C SER A 3 20.79 22.05 -24.81
N LEU A 4 21.60 21.42 -25.65
CA LEU A 4 21.14 20.76 -26.89
C LEU A 4 21.10 19.24 -26.73
N ILE A 5 22.14 18.66 -26.13
CA ILE A 5 22.26 17.20 -26.00
C ILE A 5 21.27 16.65 -24.99
N ALA A 6 21.02 17.33 -23.86
CA ALA A 6 20.13 16.80 -22.84
C ALA A 6 18.68 16.64 -23.35
N PRO A 7 18.05 17.65 -23.99
CA PRO A 7 16.73 17.48 -24.59
C PRO A 7 16.69 16.40 -25.68
N ALA A 8 17.72 16.34 -26.54
CA ALA A 8 17.81 15.33 -27.59
C ALA A 8 17.91 13.90 -27.02
N TYR A 9 18.64 13.73 -25.92
CA TYR A 9 18.74 12.45 -25.21
C TYR A 9 17.41 12.06 -24.56
N VAL A 10 16.70 13.01 -23.97
CA VAL A 10 15.36 12.77 -23.42
C VAL A 10 14.40 12.34 -24.53
N GLU A 11 14.48 12.95 -25.71
CA GLU A 11 13.68 12.51 -26.86
C GLU A 11 14.07 11.09 -27.31
N LEU A 12 15.35 10.73 -27.31
CA LEU A 12 15.79 9.37 -27.57
C LEU A 12 15.15 8.37 -26.58
N LEU A 13 15.11 8.68 -25.28
CA LEU A 13 14.44 7.84 -24.27
C LEU A 13 12.95 7.70 -24.55
N ILE A 14 12.28 8.75 -25.02
CA ILE A 14 10.85 8.70 -25.41
C ILE A 14 10.66 7.78 -26.62
N GLN A 15 11.53 7.88 -27.62
CA GLN A 15 11.45 7.04 -28.82
C GLN A 15 11.78 5.57 -28.51
N LEU A 16 12.77 5.31 -27.65
CA LEU A 16 13.06 3.96 -27.17
C LEU A 16 11.86 3.38 -26.41
N LYS A 17 11.22 4.17 -25.54
CA LYS A 17 9.99 3.77 -24.84
C LYS A 17 8.91 3.36 -25.82
N ARG A 18 8.61 4.19 -26.84
CA ARG A 18 7.63 3.90 -27.89
C ARG A 18 7.97 2.64 -28.69
N ARG A 19 9.25 2.38 -28.92
CA ARG A 19 9.71 1.20 -29.64
C ARG A 19 9.55 -0.09 -28.84
N TYR A 20 9.92 -0.09 -27.56
CA TYR A 20 9.79 -1.27 -26.70
C TYR A 20 8.35 -1.50 -26.22
N PHE A 21 7.59 -0.42 -26.04
CA PHE A 21 6.25 -0.42 -25.49
C PHE A 21 5.31 0.39 -26.41
N PRO A 22 4.98 -0.15 -27.59
CA PRO A 22 4.08 0.52 -28.52
C PRO A 22 2.68 0.62 -27.93
N GLY A 23 2.02 1.75 -28.16
CA GLY A 23 0.66 1.99 -27.70
C GLY A 23 0.17 3.38 -28.06
N PRO A 24 -1.16 3.57 -28.20
CA PRO A 24 -1.74 4.87 -28.50
C PRO A 24 -1.70 5.82 -27.29
N ASP A 25 -1.68 5.26 -26.08
CA ASP A 25 -1.68 6.01 -24.83
C ASP A 25 -0.23 6.25 -24.34
N PRO A 26 0.24 7.50 -24.21
CA PRO A 26 1.58 7.78 -23.69
C PRO A 26 1.76 7.50 -22.20
N THR A 27 0.66 7.27 -21.49
CA THR A 27 0.55 7.16 -20.03
C THR A 27 0.45 5.71 -19.55
N MET A 28 0.00 4.80 -20.42
CA MET A 28 -0.24 3.40 -20.11
C MET A 28 0.09 2.53 -21.33
N THR A 29 0.78 1.41 -21.09
CA THR A 29 0.94 0.34 -22.08
C THR A 29 0.24 -0.91 -21.57
N MET A 30 -0.58 -1.52 -22.43
CA MET A 30 -1.24 -2.80 -22.15
C MET A 30 -0.60 -3.91 -22.99
N LEU A 31 -0.14 -4.97 -22.34
CA LEU A 31 0.49 -6.12 -22.98
C LEU A 31 -0.34 -7.37 -22.67
N GLN A 32 -0.95 -7.94 -23.71
CA GLN A 32 -1.73 -9.18 -23.63
C GLN A 32 -0.88 -10.36 -24.12
N GLY A 33 -0.97 -11.50 -23.43
CA GLY A 33 -0.26 -12.73 -23.83
C GLY A 33 1.26 -12.71 -23.64
N THR A 34 1.84 -11.58 -23.20
CA THR A 34 3.27 -11.50 -22.86
C THR A 34 3.45 -11.88 -21.39
N PRO A 35 4.31 -12.86 -21.07
CA PRO A 35 4.50 -13.26 -19.69
C PRO A 35 5.20 -12.15 -18.88
N LEU A 36 4.84 -12.01 -17.60
CA LEU A 36 5.33 -10.94 -16.73
C LEU A 36 6.87 -10.83 -16.69
N HIS A 37 7.59 -11.95 -16.67
CA HIS A 37 9.05 -11.95 -16.64
C HIS A 37 9.63 -11.31 -17.91
N ALA A 38 9.08 -11.59 -19.09
CA ALA A 38 9.53 -11.00 -20.35
C ALA A 38 9.27 -9.48 -20.40
N VAL A 39 8.14 -9.03 -19.81
CA VAL A 39 7.86 -7.60 -19.64
C VAL A 39 8.91 -6.94 -18.74
N LYS A 40 9.22 -7.56 -17.59
CA LYS A 40 10.26 -7.07 -16.66
C LYS A 40 11.64 -7.01 -17.34
N ASP A 41 12.02 -8.02 -18.11
CA ASP A 41 13.28 -8.03 -18.86
C ASP A 41 13.34 -6.91 -19.92
N THR A 42 12.21 -6.65 -20.59
CA THR A 42 12.12 -5.55 -21.57
C THR A 42 12.22 -4.19 -20.89
N ILE A 43 11.58 -4.04 -19.72
CA ILE A 43 11.70 -2.83 -18.89
C ILE A 43 13.15 -2.63 -18.47
N ARG A 44 13.84 -3.69 -18.02
CA ARG A 44 15.25 -3.63 -17.64
C ARG A 44 16.13 -3.14 -18.79
N LYS A 45 15.93 -3.68 -20.00
CA LYS A 45 16.63 -3.23 -21.23
C LYS A 45 16.37 -1.76 -21.54
N TYR A 46 15.13 -1.30 -21.38
CA TYR A 46 14.79 0.11 -21.55
C TYR A 46 15.47 1.00 -20.51
N LEU A 47 15.42 0.63 -19.23
CA LEU A 47 16.00 1.40 -18.13
C LEU A 47 17.53 1.46 -18.20
N PHE A 48 18.18 0.47 -18.82
CA PHE A 48 19.61 0.48 -19.07
C PHE A 48 20.08 1.68 -19.92
N PHE A 49 19.19 2.27 -20.73
CA PHE A 49 19.51 3.48 -21.50
C PHE A 49 19.47 4.76 -20.68
N PHE A 50 19.11 4.73 -19.39
CA PHE A 50 19.23 5.92 -18.55
C PHE A 50 20.70 6.19 -18.23
N PRO A 51 21.15 7.44 -18.36
CA PRO A 51 22.52 7.78 -18.01
C PRO A 51 22.70 7.67 -16.50
N ALA A 52 23.82 7.11 -16.08
CA ALA A 52 24.18 6.98 -14.67
C ALA A 52 25.52 7.65 -14.39
N ASN A 53 25.65 8.24 -13.19
CA ASN A 53 26.92 8.75 -12.69
C ASN A 53 27.74 7.57 -12.14
N ARG A 54 28.91 7.31 -12.71
CA ARG A 54 29.88 6.33 -12.19
C ARG A 54 31.01 7.05 -11.47
N LEU A 55 31.68 6.39 -10.51
CA LEU A 55 32.69 7.02 -9.65
C LEU A 55 33.89 7.62 -10.40
N GLU A 56 34.16 7.18 -11.64
CA GLU A 56 35.27 7.65 -12.49
C GLU A 56 34.80 8.57 -13.63
N THR A 57 33.69 9.28 -13.44
CA THR A 57 33.12 10.06 -14.54
C THR A 57 33.82 11.40 -14.72
N GLN A 58 34.23 11.70 -15.97
CA GLN A 58 34.64 13.03 -16.43
C GLN A 58 33.62 14.12 -16.00
N PRO A 59 34.07 15.30 -15.52
CA PRO A 59 33.18 16.37 -15.06
C PRO A 59 32.11 16.80 -16.08
N ASP A 60 32.46 16.83 -17.36
CA ASP A 60 31.54 17.22 -18.44
C ASP A 60 30.37 16.24 -18.61
N TRP A 61 30.62 14.92 -18.45
CA TRP A 61 29.56 13.92 -18.49
C TRP A 61 28.65 14.06 -17.28
N TYR A 62 29.22 14.26 -16.09
CA TYR A 62 28.43 14.48 -14.88
C TYR A 62 27.47 15.66 -15.03
N CYS A 63 27.94 16.79 -15.57
CA CYS A 63 27.10 17.94 -15.91
C CYS A 63 26.00 17.60 -16.94
N LEU A 64 26.31 16.76 -17.92
CA LEU A 64 25.33 16.30 -18.92
C LEU A 64 24.26 15.40 -18.30
N VAL A 65 24.64 14.43 -17.46
CA VAL A 65 23.69 13.54 -16.78
C VAL A 65 22.72 14.36 -15.93
N LYS A 66 23.22 15.30 -15.12
CA LYS A 66 22.38 16.22 -14.36
C LYS A 66 21.41 16.97 -15.25
N ALA A 67 21.89 17.55 -16.34
CA ALA A 67 21.04 18.26 -17.29
C ALA A 67 19.94 17.37 -17.90
N ILE A 68 20.24 16.10 -18.21
CA ILE A 68 19.25 15.13 -18.72
C ILE A 68 18.14 14.91 -17.68
N TYR A 69 18.47 14.63 -16.43
CA TYR A 69 17.48 14.43 -15.38
C TYR A 69 16.68 15.71 -15.08
N SER A 70 17.33 16.86 -15.09
CA SER A 70 16.64 18.16 -14.98
C SER A 70 15.65 18.37 -16.12
N CYS A 71 15.99 18.02 -17.36
CA CYS A 71 15.06 18.07 -18.49
C CYS A 71 13.88 17.09 -18.31
N ILE A 72 14.13 15.86 -17.84
CA ILE A 72 13.08 14.88 -17.56
C ILE A 72 12.07 15.44 -16.54
N HIS A 73 12.58 16.07 -15.47
CA HIS A 73 11.75 16.64 -14.41
C HIS A 73 11.03 17.92 -14.83
N ALA A 74 11.72 18.88 -15.45
CA ALA A 74 11.16 20.15 -15.88
C ALA A 74 9.98 19.95 -16.85
N ASP A 75 10.10 18.99 -17.77
CA ASP A 75 9.06 18.67 -18.74
C ASP A 75 8.07 17.60 -18.24
N LEU A 76 8.21 17.14 -16.99
CA LEU A 76 7.39 16.09 -16.37
C LEU A 76 7.21 14.84 -17.26
N LYS A 77 8.31 14.40 -17.89
CA LYS A 77 8.28 13.26 -18.82
C LYS A 77 7.89 11.98 -18.10
N ARG A 78 6.97 11.23 -18.69
CA ARG A 78 6.44 9.95 -18.18
C ARG A 78 7.30 8.79 -18.67
N LEU A 79 8.40 8.54 -17.97
CA LEU A 79 9.41 7.55 -18.36
C LEU A 79 9.63 6.46 -17.30
N LEU A 80 9.13 6.65 -16.07
CA LEU A 80 9.33 5.68 -14.99
C LEU A 80 8.20 4.62 -15.03
N PRO A 81 8.53 3.32 -15.02
CA PRO A 81 7.53 2.25 -15.16
C PRO A 81 6.95 1.83 -13.80
N VAL A 82 5.62 1.75 -13.73
CA VAL A 82 4.87 1.06 -12.67
C VAL A 82 4.17 -0.13 -13.30
N VAL A 83 4.54 -1.35 -12.89
CA VAL A 83 4.07 -2.59 -13.51
C VAL A 83 2.98 -3.21 -12.65
N ARG A 84 1.80 -3.43 -13.23
CA ARG A 84 0.66 -4.07 -12.59
C ARG A 84 0.21 -5.27 -13.40
N THR A 85 -0.32 -6.28 -12.72
CA THR A 85 -0.85 -7.48 -13.35
C THR A 85 -2.28 -7.71 -12.90
N THR A 86 -3.18 -7.91 -13.85
CA THR A 86 -4.50 -8.44 -13.52
C THR A 86 -4.42 -9.95 -13.66
N GLN A 87 -4.54 -10.67 -12.55
CA GLN A 87 -4.79 -12.10 -12.59
C GLN A 87 -6.32 -12.28 -12.64
N PRO A 88 -6.90 -12.73 -13.76
CA PRO A 88 -8.32 -13.03 -13.80
C PRO A 88 -8.60 -14.22 -12.89
N ASP A 89 -9.60 -14.10 -12.02
CA ASP A 89 -10.02 -15.15 -11.09
C ASP A 89 -10.69 -16.36 -11.81
N ASN A 90 -10.75 -16.36 -13.16
CA ASN A 90 -11.27 -17.46 -13.98
C ASN A 90 -10.29 -17.82 -15.13
N SER A 91 -10.09 -19.13 -15.29
CA SER A 91 -9.00 -19.82 -15.98
C SER A 91 -8.97 -19.79 -17.51
N GLU A 92 -9.49 -18.75 -18.17
CA GLU A 92 -9.50 -18.70 -19.66
C GLU A 92 -9.03 -17.37 -20.26
N MET A 93 -8.72 -16.36 -19.45
CA MET A 93 -8.28 -15.07 -19.96
C MET A 93 -6.77 -14.89 -19.79
N HIS A 94 -6.05 -14.64 -20.89
CA HIS A 94 -4.61 -14.38 -20.88
C HIS A 94 -4.27 -13.29 -19.86
N SER A 95 -3.25 -13.52 -19.03
CA SER A 95 -2.76 -12.52 -18.08
C SER A 95 -2.43 -11.22 -18.83
N VAL A 96 -3.05 -10.11 -18.42
CA VAL A 96 -2.77 -8.78 -18.98
C VAL A 96 -1.83 -8.06 -18.04
N VAL A 97 -0.73 -7.56 -18.60
CA VAL A 97 0.24 -6.72 -17.88
C VAL A 97 0.02 -5.27 -18.28
N TYR A 98 -0.15 -4.42 -17.28
CA TYR A 98 -0.31 -2.98 -17.43
C TYR A 98 0.99 -2.31 -16.98
N VAL A 99 1.55 -1.46 -17.83
CA VAL A 99 2.70 -0.62 -17.48
C VAL A 99 2.24 0.83 -17.51
N SER A 100 2.05 1.40 -16.32
CA SER A 100 1.76 2.83 -16.19
C SER A 100 3.08 3.60 -16.18
N TRP A 101 3.13 4.68 -16.96
CA TRP A 101 4.31 5.53 -17.08
C TRP A 101 4.12 6.79 -16.23
N VAL A 102 4.87 6.87 -15.14
CA VAL A 102 4.81 7.97 -14.18
C VAL A 102 5.95 8.96 -14.42
N ASN A 103 5.77 10.18 -13.95
CA ASN A 103 6.76 11.24 -13.98
C ASN A 103 7.37 11.46 -12.59
N THR A 104 8.26 12.42 -12.47
CA THR A 104 8.94 12.79 -11.21
C THR A 104 8.20 13.90 -10.46
N SER A 105 6.90 14.09 -10.70
CA SER A 105 6.11 15.08 -9.97
C SER A 105 5.94 14.66 -8.51
N THR A 106 6.09 15.63 -7.61
CA THR A 106 5.81 15.46 -6.17
C THR A 106 4.36 15.78 -5.82
N ALA A 107 3.54 16.20 -6.79
CA ALA A 107 2.13 16.47 -6.55
C ALA A 107 1.42 15.19 -6.08
N ASN A 108 0.65 15.28 -4.99
CA ASN A 108 -0.05 14.13 -4.39
C ASN A 108 -0.87 13.30 -5.41
N LYS A 109 -1.40 13.96 -6.44
CA LYS A 109 -2.08 13.29 -7.56
C LYS A 109 -1.06 12.61 -8.47
N GLY A 110 -0.92 11.29 -8.32
CA GLY A 110 -0.08 10.48 -9.20
C GLY A 110 1.41 10.46 -8.86
N ARG A 111 1.81 10.99 -7.69
CA ARG A 111 3.17 10.86 -7.14
C ARG A 111 3.61 9.40 -7.18
N ALA A 112 4.84 9.18 -7.64
CA ALA A 112 5.44 7.87 -7.71
C ALA A 112 6.50 7.71 -6.63
N PHE A 113 6.65 6.49 -6.15
CA PHE A 113 7.59 6.14 -5.08
C PHE A 113 8.56 5.08 -5.57
N PHE A 114 9.83 5.27 -5.24
CA PHE A 114 10.84 4.24 -5.44
C PHE A 114 10.70 3.19 -4.35
N ASP A 115 11.00 1.94 -4.72
CA ASP A 115 10.84 0.79 -3.84
C ASP A 115 12.10 0.58 -2.99
N ASN A 116 11.97 0.81 -1.68
CA ASN A 116 12.97 0.48 -0.66
C ASN A 116 12.46 -0.56 0.35
N LEU A 117 11.26 -1.13 0.17
CA LEU A 117 10.56 -1.86 1.24
C LEU A 117 11.37 -3.04 1.78
N LEU A 118 12.07 -3.77 0.91
CA LEU A 118 12.91 -4.89 1.34
C LEU A 118 14.17 -4.40 2.06
N GLN A 119 14.78 -3.34 1.55
CA GLN A 119 16.00 -2.77 2.14
C GLN A 119 15.72 -2.20 3.53
N ASP A 120 14.60 -1.49 3.68
CA ASP A 120 14.12 -0.92 4.94
C ASP A 120 13.94 -2.01 5.99
N GLU A 121 13.13 -3.04 5.68
CA GLU A 121 12.91 -4.17 6.59
C GLU A 121 14.22 -4.89 6.95
N LEU A 122 15.11 -5.12 5.99
CA LEU A 122 16.39 -5.75 6.26
C LEU A 122 17.32 -4.88 7.12
N GLN A 123 17.23 -3.55 7.04
CA GLN A 123 18.00 -2.64 7.89
C GLN A 123 17.52 -2.67 9.34
N HIS A 124 16.20 -2.64 9.57
CA HIS A 124 15.64 -2.78 10.92
C HIS A 124 16.01 -4.12 11.57
N LEU A 125 16.11 -5.19 10.77
CA LEU A 125 16.46 -6.52 11.26
C LEU A 125 17.98 -6.71 11.52
N LYS A 126 18.86 -5.82 11.08
CA LYS A 126 20.31 -5.95 11.40
C LYS A 126 20.61 -5.79 12.89
N ASN A 127 19.67 -5.26 13.66
CA ASN A 127 19.84 -4.98 15.08
C ASN A 127 19.37 -6.12 16.00
N THR A 128 18.92 -7.26 15.46
CA THR A 128 18.49 -8.43 16.23
C THR A 128 19.28 -9.67 15.79
N GLU A 129 19.66 -10.56 16.70
CA GLU A 129 20.42 -11.79 16.38
C GLU A 129 19.55 -12.76 15.53
N TYR A 130 20.02 -13.27 14.37
CA TYR A 130 19.15 -13.99 13.42
C TYR A 130 19.67 -15.31 12.79
N ASN A 131 18.71 -16.24 12.62
CA ASN A 131 18.75 -17.47 11.80
C ASN A 131 18.14 -17.25 10.38
N ILE A 132 18.64 -17.99 9.37
CA ILE A 132 18.33 -17.87 7.91
C ILE A 132 16.83 -17.94 7.56
N THR A 133 16.03 -18.73 8.29
CA THR A 133 14.60 -18.93 8.03
C THR A 133 13.78 -17.64 8.13
N SER A 134 14.20 -16.70 8.98
CA SER A 134 13.55 -15.39 9.17
C SER A 134 13.67 -14.46 7.96
N ARG A 135 14.79 -14.51 7.23
CA ARG A 135 14.98 -13.65 6.04
C ARG A 135 14.06 -14.03 4.88
N LYS A 136 13.80 -15.33 4.70
CA LYS A 136 12.91 -15.81 3.64
C LYS A 136 11.46 -15.37 3.86
N SER A 137 10.97 -15.45 5.10
CA SER A 137 9.60 -15.01 5.42
C SER A 137 9.43 -13.49 5.30
N VAL A 138 10.46 -12.70 5.65
CA VAL A 138 10.46 -11.25 5.47
C VAL A 138 10.39 -10.87 3.99
N ALA A 139 11.25 -11.47 3.15
CA ALA A 139 11.24 -11.20 1.72
C ALA A 139 9.89 -11.54 1.07
N GLU A 140 9.27 -12.66 1.48
CA GLU A 140 7.94 -13.05 1.01
C GLU A 140 6.85 -12.07 1.45
N ASN A 141 6.84 -11.66 2.73
CA ASN A 141 5.87 -10.68 3.24
C ASN A 141 6.00 -9.33 2.52
N VAL A 142 7.23 -8.88 2.27
CA VAL A 142 7.52 -7.67 1.51
C VAL A 142 7.05 -7.79 0.07
N TYR A 143 7.28 -8.94 -0.59
CA TYR A 143 6.78 -9.18 -1.95
C TYR A 143 5.25 -9.13 -2.02
N ARG A 144 4.56 -9.73 -1.05
CA ARG A 144 3.10 -9.69 -0.94
C ARG A 144 2.58 -8.28 -0.67
N LEU A 145 3.25 -7.50 0.18
CA LEU A 145 2.93 -6.10 0.42
C LEU A 145 3.10 -5.26 -0.85
N LYS A 146 4.20 -5.42 -1.60
CA LYS A 146 4.44 -4.74 -2.88
C LYS A 146 3.31 -5.01 -3.88
N THR A 147 2.92 -6.28 -4.00
CA THR A 147 1.85 -6.71 -4.89
C THR A 147 0.53 -6.07 -4.46
N LEU A 148 0.22 -6.12 -3.17
CA LEU A 148 -0.98 -5.49 -2.60
C LEU A 148 -1.03 -3.98 -2.86
N LEU A 149 0.08 -3.26 -2.64
CA LEU A 149 0.18 -1.82 -2.90
C LEU A 149 -0.11 -1.51 -4.38
N LEU A 150 0.43 -2.30 -5.30
CA LEU A 150 0.17 -2.15 -6.74
C LEU A 150 -1.29 -2.42 -7.10
N ASP A 151 -1.90 -3.46 -6.51
CA ASP A 151 -3.29 -3.86 -6.73
C ASP A 151 -4.29 -2.81 -6.24
N ILE A 152 -4.00 -2.14 -5.12
CA ILE A 152 -4.81 -1.01 -4.63
C ILE A 152 -4.52 0.30 -5.36
N GLY A 153 -3.64 0.29 -6.38
CA GLY A 153 -3.36 1.43 -7.25
C GLY A 153 -2.27 2.38 -6.76
N PHE A 154 -1.48 2.00 -5.76
CA PHE A 154 -0.31 2.76 -5.33
C PHE A 154 0.74 2.78 -6.45
N ASN A 155 1.37 3.93 -6.69
CA ASN A 155 2.37 4.08 -7.75
C ASN A 155 3.76 3.70 -7.25
N LEU A 156 4.01 2.40 -7.17
CA LEU A 156 5.32 1.85 -6.84
C LEU A 156 6.13 1.59 -8.11
N ILE A 157 7.24 2.30 -8.28
CA ILE A 157 8.12 2.13 -9.44
C ILE A 157 8.72 0.72 -9.43
N HIS A 158 8.85 0.12 -10.62
CA HIS A 158 9.47 -1.20 -10.78
C HIS A 158 10.87 -1.23 -10.14
N SER A 159 11.08 -2.17 -9.22
CA SER A 159 12.36 -2.34 -8.52
C SER A 159 13.33 -3.19 -9.34
N CYS A 160 14.46 -2.59 -9.73
CA CYS A 160 15.63 -3.24 -10.32
C CYS A 160 16.89 -2.39 -10.06
N ASP A 161 18.07 -2.89 -10.42
CA ASP A 161 19.34 -2.17 -10.21
C ASP A 161 19.35 -0.83 -10.94
N GLU A 162 18.75 -0.79 -12.13
CA GLU A 162 18.69 0.41 -12.97
C GLU A 162 17.79 1.49 -12.35
N THR A 163 16.66 1.15 -11.71
CA THR A 163 15.84 2.14 -11.02
C THR A 163 16.48 2.68 -9.75
N SER A 164 17.31 1.88 -9.06
CA SER A 164 18.16 2.36 -7.97
C SER A 164 19.17 3.41 -8.45
N ASN A 165 19.84 3.17 -9.58
CA ASN A 165 20.76 4.15 -10.16
C ASN A 165 20.06 5.44 -10.59
N ILE A 166 18.86 5.32 -11.17
CA ILE A 166 18.02 6.47 -11.53
C ILE A 166 17.67 7.30 -10.30
N TYR A 167 17.30 6.66 -9.18
CA TYR A 167 17.02 7.35 -7.91
C TYR A 167 18.20 8.23 -7.49
N PHE A 168 19.41 7.65 -7.42
CA PHE A 168 20.61 8.39 -7.01
C PHE A 168 20.94 9.55 -7.96
N CYS A 169 20.74 9.37 -9.27
CA CYS A 169 20.99 10.45 -10.22
C CYS A 169 19.95 11.58 -10.11
N LEU A 170 18.69 11.27 -9.81
CA LEU A 170 17.66 12.28 -9.54
C LEU A 170 17.98 13.08 -8.27
N GLU A 171 18.36 12.38 -7.19
CA GLU A 171 18.76 13.00 -5.92
C GLU A 171 19.99 13.89 -6.09
N ASP A 172 21.03 13.40 -6.77
CA ASP A 172 22.25 14.15 -7.06
C ASP A 172 21.99 15.39 -7.94
N ALA A 173 21.00 15.32 -8.84
CA ALA A 173 20.53 16.46 -9.63
C ALA A 173 19.64 17.45 -8.84
N GLY A 174 19.40 17.21 -7.55
CA GLY A 174 18.56 18.05 -6.69
C GLY A 174 17.06 17.93 -6.97
N ILE A 175 16.63 16.86 -7.65
CA ILE A 175 15.22 16.62 -7.97
C ILE A 175 14.58 15.85 -6.81
N PRO A 176 13.45 16.32 -6.25
CA PRO A 176 12.81 15.65 -5.13
C PRO A 176 12.23 14.30 -5.57
N VAL A 177 12.84 13.24 -5.07
CA VAL A 177 12.35 11.86 -5.19
C VAL A 177 12.10 11.29 -3.80
N SER A 178 11.29 10.24 -3.70
CA SER A 178 10.94 9.67 -2.40
C SER A 178 10.78 8.17 -2.47
N TYR A 179 11.27 7.54 -1.42
CA TYR A 179 10.97 6.15 -1.11
C TYR A 179 9.60 6.01 -0.46
N VAL A 180 9.09 4.78 -0.38
CA VAL A 180 7.80 4.50 0.27
C VAL A 180 7.94 4.61 1.78
N THR A 181 7.06 5.36 2.42
CA THR A 181 6.91 5.39 3.88
C THR A 181 5.51 4.94 4.32
N PRO A 182 5.34 4.49 5.58
CA PRO A 182 4.01 4.25 6.16
C PRO A 182 3.08 5.46 6.04
N THR A 183 3.60 6.67 6.24
CA THR A 183 2.82 7.91 6.12
C THR A 183 2.31 8.14 4.69
N ASP A 184 3.15 7.89 3.68
CA ASP A 184 2.74 8.04 2.28
C ASP A 184 1.62 7.04 1.91
N VAL A 185 1.71 5.80 2.40
CA VAL A 185 0.66 4.80 2.17
C VAL A 185 -0.64 5.18 2.89
N ARG A 186 -0.57 5.65 4.14
CA ARG A 186 -1.76 6.15 4.87
C ARG A 186 -2.42 7.32 4.13
N ASN A 187 -1.64 8.31 3.71
CA ASN A 187 -2.14 9.47 2.97
C ASN A 187 -2.78 9.05 1.65
N PHE A 188 -2.18 8.10 0.92
CA PHE A 188 -2.77 7.53 -0.28
C PHE A 188 -4.11 6.85 0.01
N LEU A 189 -4.18 6.00 1.04
CA LEU A 189 -5.40 5.28 1.41
C LEU A 189 -6.53 6.24 1.80
N GLN A 190 -6.24 7.38 2.42
CA GLN A 190 -7.26 8.40 2.72
C GLN A 190 -7.91 9.00 1.47
N THR A 191 -7.25 8.93 0.31
CA THR A 191 -7.81 9.45 -0.94
C THR A 191 -8.89 8.56 -1.55
N PHE A 192 -9.15 7.35 -1.02
CA PHE A 192 -10.04 6.35 -1.65
C PHE A 192 -11.48 6.83 -1.94
N SER A 193 -11.97 7.83 -1.22
CA SER A 193 -13.31 8.42 -1.43
C SER A 193 -13.31 9.62 -2.38
N SER A 194 -12.15 10.07 -2.86
CA SER A 194 -12.05 11.23 -3.76
C SER A 194 -12.44 10.83 -5.20
N PRO A 195 -13.14 11.70 -5.96
CA PRO A 195 -13.62 11.36 -7.31
C PRO A 195 -12.49 11.04 -8.30
N ASP A 196 -11.32 11.66 -8.14
CA ASP A 196 -10.15 11.49 -9.01
C ASP A 196 -9.08 10.53 -8.41
N THR A 197 -9.45 9.68 -7.46
CA THR A 197 -8.46 8.82 -6.80
C THR A 197 -7.99 7.67 -7.70
N SER A 198 -6.70 7.36 -7.65
CA SER A 198 -6.16 6.10 -8.17
C SER A 198 -6.22 4.97 -7.14
N CYS A 199 -6.79 5.22 -5.95
CA CYS A 199 -6.91 4.23 -4.89
C CYS A 199 -8.11 3.32 -5.14
N HIS A 200 -7.83 2.05 -5.41
CA HIS A 200 -8.81 1.05 -5.79
C HIS A 200 -9.30 0.19 -4.62
N VAL A 201 -9.46 0.72 -3.40
CA VAL A 201 -9.98 -0.10 -2.28
C VAL A 201 -11.40 -0.59 -2.54
N GLY A 202 -12.17 0.13 -3.35
CA GLY A 202 -13.56 -0.15 -3.67
C GLY A 202 -14.53 0.67 -2.82
N LYS A 203 -15.83 0.40 -2.96
CA LYS A 203 -16.87 1.05 -2.15
C LYS A 203 -16.94 0.38 -0.78
N LEU A 204 -16.91 1.19 0.27
CA LEU A 204 -17.05 0.73 1.66
C LEU A 204 -18.40 1.15 2.24
N PRO A 205 -18.98 0.37 3.17
CA PRO A 205 -18.49 -0.92 3.67
C PRO A 205 -18.71 -2.07 2.67
N CYS A 206 -17.84 -3.07 2.65
CA CYS A 206 -17.98 -4.26 1.79
C CYS A 206 -17.43 -5.53 2.48
N ARG A 207 -17.69 -6.70 1.91
CA ARG A 207 -17.04 -7.95 2.37
C ARG A 207 -15.56 -7.92 1.98
N LEU A 208 -14.68 -8.41 2.84
CA LEU A 208 -13.23 -8.44 2.54
C LEU A 208 -12.90 -9.07 1.18
N GLN A 209 -13.59 -10.14 0.81
CA GLN A 209 -13.41 -10.85 -0.46
C GLN A 209 -13.80 -10.01 -1.70
N GLN A 210 -14.64 -8.98 -1.53
CA GLN A 210 -15.05 -8.06 -2.59
C GLN A 210 -14.10 -6.86 -2.72
N SER A 211 -13.20 -6.66 -1.75
CA SER A 211 -12.20 -5.61 -1.78
C SER A 211 -10.94 -6.06 -2.52
N ASN A 212 -10.11 -5.11 -2.94
CA ASN A 212 -8.80 -5.41 -3.51
C ASN A 212 -7.77 -5.91 -2.49
N TYR A 213 -8.12 -6.00 -1.19
CA TYR A 213 -7.30 -6.70 -0.22
C TYR A 213 -7.43 -8.22 -0.34
N LYS A 214 -8.60 -8.72 -0.77
CA LYS A 214 -9.03 -10.12 -0.93
C LYS A 214 -8.93 -11.00 0.32
N LEU A 215 -7.79 -11.03 1.00
CA LEU A 215 -7.46 -11.93 2.11
C LEU A 215 -7.14 -11.18 3.41
N LEU A 216 -7.48 -11.80 4.55
CA LEU A 216 -7.22 -11.23 5.87
C LEU A 216 -5.72 -11.03 6.13
N HIS A 217 -4.90 -11.96 5.65
CA HIS A 217 -3.45 -11.86 5.77
C HIS A 217 -2.89 -10.67 4.98
N SER A 218 -3.39 -10.39 3.78
CA SER A 218 -2.98 -9.24 2.98
C SER A 218 -3.34 -7.93 3.69
N LEU A 219 -4.57 -7.83 4.21
CA LEU A 219 -4.99 -6.69 5.04
C LEU A 219 -4.10 -6.54 6.27
N LYS A 220 -3.77 -7.63 6.96
CA LYS A 220 -2.87 -7.61 8.13
C LYS A 220 -1.50 -7.04 7.76
N LEU A 221 -0.89 -7.46 6.64
CA LEU A 221 0.39 -6.92 6.19
C LEU A 221 0.32 -5.40 5.95
N LEU A 222 -0.76 -4.92 5.32
CA LEU A 222 -0.95 -3.50 5.06
C LEU A 222 -1.18 -2.70 6.34
N VAL A 223 -2.00 -3.22 7.27
CA VAL A 223 -2.18 -2.62 8.60
C VAL A 223 -0.85 -2.58 9.33
N ASP A 224 -0.07 -3.66 9.28
CA ASP A 224 1.21 -3.74 9.97
C ASP A 224 2.22 -2.73 9.44
N TYR A 225 2.28 -2.56 8.13
CA TYR A 225 3.09 -1.51 7.52
C TYR A 225 2.57 -0.11 7.85
N CYS A 226 1.26 0.13 7.73
CA CYS A 226 0.66 1.43 8.02
C CYS A 226 0.71 1.81 9.51
N PHE A 227 0.90 0.86 10.42
CA PHE A 227 1.01 1.11 11.85
C PHE A 227 2.45 0.98 12.36
N LYS A 228 3.40 0.76 11.47
CA LYS A 228 4.84 0.78 11.76
C LYS A 228 5.25 2.19 12.20
N ASP A 229 6.13 2.24 13.20
CA ASP A 229 6.76 3.44 13.74
C ASP A 229 5.76 4.56 14.13
N ILE A 230 4.53 4.18 14.51
CA ILE A 230 3.59 5.13 15.09
C ILE A 230 4.06 5.45 16.51
N GLU A 231 4.74 6.58 16.67
CA GLU A 231 4.87 7.23 17.97
C GLU A 231 3.51 7.78 18.41
N GLU A 232 3.27 7.77 19.72
CA GLU A 232 1.98 8.09 20.31
C GLU A 232 1.58 9.56 20.12
N GLY A 233 1.03 9.98 18.98
CA GLY A 233 0.40 11.31 18.90
C GLY A 233 0.03 11.90 17.55
N GLU A 234 0.65 11.49 16.45
CA GLU A 234 0.59 12.29 15.21
C GLU A 234 -0.14 11.64 14.03
N VAL A 235 -0.67 10.42 14.19
CA VAL A 235 -1.21 9.67 13.05
C VAL A 235 -2.72 9.82 12.94
N LYS A 236 -3.17 10.38 11.82
CA LYS A 236 -4.57 10.45 11.43
C LYS A 236 -5.08 9.07 10.98
N ILE A 237 -5.62 8.31 11.93
CA ILE A 237 -6.23 6.99 11.70
C ILE A 237 -7.66 7.11 11.20
N GLU A 238 -8.36 8.16 11.64
CA GLU A 238 -9.73 8.46 11.22
C GLU A 238 -9.87 8.49 9.69
N GLY A 239 -10.87 7.77 9.18
CA GLY A 239 -11.17 7.67 7.76
C GLY A 239 -10.30 6.66 6.99
N LEU A 240 -9.31 6.00 7.61
CA LEU A 240 -8.52 4.98 6.91
C LEU A 240 -9.40 3.76 6.59
N PRO A 241 -9.39 3.27 5.33
CA PRO A 241 -10.19 2.14 4.85
C PRO A 241 -9.55 0.79 5.21
N LEU A 242 -9.21 0.63 6.49
CA LEU A 242 -8.42 -0.50 6.99
C LEU A 242 -9.10 -1.23 8.13
N LEU A 243 -10.31 -0.83 8.57
CA LEU A 243 -11.04 -1.47 9.66
C LEU A 243 -11.75 -2.72 9.15
N ILE A 244 -11.52 -3.89 9.75
CA ILE A 244 -12.34 -5.08 9.54
C ILE A 244 -12.98 -5.53 10.85
N THR A 245 -14.28 -5.82 10.78
CA THR A 245 -15.06 -6.36 11.90
C THR A 245 -15.06 -7.89 11.91
N MET A 246 -15.44 -8.50 13.04
CA MET A 246 -15.40 -9.97 13.22
C MET A 246 -16.33 -10.75 12.28
N ASP A 247 -17.31 -10.08 11.67
CA ASP A 247 -18.19 -10.63 10.62
C ASP A 247 -17.57 -10.56 9.19
N GLY A 248 -16.34 -10.06 9.07
CA GLY A 248 -15.59 -9.99 7.82
C GLY A 248 -15.95 -8.81 6.92
N MET A 249 -16.59 -7.77 7.49
CA MET A 249 -16.90 -6.53 6.78
C MET A 249 -15.75 -5.52 6.92
N LEU A 250 -15.22 -5.09 5.78
CA LEU A 250 -14.23 -4.03 5.65
C LEU A 250 -14.94 -2.67 5.63
N GLN A 251 -14.43 -1.73 6.41
CA GLN A 251 -14.99 -0.42 6.67
C GLN A 251 -13.87 0.61 6.90
N VAL A 252 -14.25 1.86 7.10
CA VAL A 252 -13.33 2.91 7.57
C VAL A 252 -13.26 2.95 9.08
N PHE A 253 -12.12 3.37 9.62
CA PHE A 253 -12.07 3.81 11.02
C PHE A 253 -12.91 5.10 11.17
N ASP A 254 -13.83 5.09 12.16
CA ASP A 254 -14.80 6.15 12.42
C ASP A 254 -14.94 6.36 13.93
N SER A 255 -14.40 7.47 14.41
CA SER A 255 -14.46 7.94 15.80
C SER A 255 -15.87 8.19 16.31
N LYS A 256 -16.84 8.47 15.41
CA LYS A 256 -18.25 8.63 15.79
C LYS A 256 -18.95 7.29 16.01
N ARG A 257 -18.38 6.20 15.48
CA ARG A 257 -18.94 4.85 15.55
C ARG A 257 -17.87 3.83 15.97
N PRO A 258 -17.23 4.01 17.15
CA PRO A 258 -16.14 3.16 17.56
C PRO A 258 -16.61 1.73 17.79
N LYS A 259 -15.72 0.79 17.46
CA LYS A 259 -15.97 -0.65 17.61
C LYS A 259 -15.26 -1.20 18.83
N PHE A 260 -15.82 -2.26 19.41
CA PHE A 260 -15.22 -2.92 20.55
C PHE A 260 -13.96 -3.68 20.13
N LEU A 261 -12.85 -3.46 20.84
CA LEU A 261 -11.62 -4.22 20.66
C LEU A 261 -11.42 -5.12 21.88
N THR A 262 -11.61 -6.43 21.69
CA THR A 262 -11.51 -7.41 22.78
C THR A 262 -11.23 -8.81 22.24
N THR A 263 -10.61 -9.65 23.08
CA THR A 263 -10.51 -11.10 22.85
C THR A 263 -11.83 -11.82 23.13
N HIS A 264 -12.73 -11.23 23.92
CA HIS A 264 -13.96 -11.85 24.42
C HIS A 264 -15.19 -11.61 23.54
N HIS A 265 -14.99 -11.39 22.24
CA HIS A 265 -16.08 -11.12 21.27
C HIS A 265 -17.09 -12.28 21.16
N GLU A 266 -16.70 -13.50 21.50
CA GLU A 266 -17.56 -14.69 21.50
C GLU A 266 -18.72 -14.60 22.50
N LEU A 267 -18.57 -13.78 23.56
CA LEU A 267 -19.61 -13.55 24.55
C LEU A 267 -20.87 -12.91 23.95
N ILE A 268 -20.73 -12.17 22.85
CA ILE A 268 -21.84 -11.58 22.08
C ILE A 268 -21.76 -12.08 20.63
N SER A 269 -21.81 -13.41 20.46
CA SER A 269 -21.67 -14.06 19.15
C SER A 269 -22.70 -13.64 18.10
N SER A 270 -23.86 -13.11 18.52
CA SER A 270 -24.92 -12.59 17.66
C SER A 270 -24.63 -11.22 17.04
N ARG A 271 -23.67 -10.43 17.59
CA ARG A 271 -23.35 -9.06 17.14
C ARG A 271 -21.90 -8.86 16.73
N LYS A 272 -21.37 -9.74 15.88
CA LYS A 272 -19.95 -9.69 15.44
C LYS A 272 -19.57 -8.38 14.73
N GLU A 273 -20.53 -7.66 14.13
CA GLU A 273 -20.34 -6.36 13.48
C GLU A 273 -19.99 -5.22 14.45
N MET A 274 -20.14 -5.43 15.75
CA MET A 274 -19.76 -4.47 16.79
C MET A 274 -18.29 -4.61 17.21
N PHE A 275 -17.64 -5.71 16.86
CA PHE A 275 -16.30 -6.05 17.32
C PHE A 275 -15.29 -5.91 16.18
N MET A 276 -14.17 -5.25 16.47
CA MET A 276 -13.00 -5.24 15.60
C MET A 276 -12.37 -6.63 15.53
N ASN A 277 -11.70 -6.92 14.42
CA ASN A 277 -10.91 -8.14 14.31
C ASN A 277 -9.75 -8.17 15.32
N THR A 278 -9.43 -9.35 15.85
CA THR A 278 -8.36 -9.52 16.84
C THR A 278 -6.97 -9.13 16.32
N LEU A 279 -6.79 -8.97 15.00
CA LEU A 279 -5.53 -8.48 14.41
C LEU A 279 -5.10 -7.10 14.95
N TYR A 280 -6.03 -6.28 15.43
CA TYR A 280 -5.76 -4.94 15.95
C TYR A 280 -5.35 -4.92 17.42
N LEU A 281 -5.37 -6.04 18.15
CA LEU A 281 -5.06 -6.08 19.58
C LEU A 281 -3.67 -5.51 19.90
N LYS A 282 -2.69 -5.71 19.02
CA LYS A 282 -1.35 -5.14 19.17
C LYS A 282 -1.28 -3.61 19.01
N TYR A 283 -2.32 -3.00 18.46
CA TYR A 283 -2.44 -1.55 18.25
C TYR A 283 -3.50 -0.92 19.16
N CYS A 284 -3.90 -1.60 20.23
CA CYS A 284 -4.99 -1.16 21.10
C CYS A 284 -4.77 0.26 21.64
N ASN A 285 -3.57 0.58 22.15
CA ASN A 285 -3.24 1.90 22.68
C ASN A 285 -3.46 3.01 21.64
N VAL A 286 -2.95 2.77 20.43
CA VAL A 286 -3.05 3.71 19.31
C VAL A 286 -4.51 3.92 18.88
N LEU A 287 -5.29 2.83 18.78
CA LEU A 287 -6.69 2.89 18.34
C LEU A 287 -7.63 3.46 19.39
N LEU A 288 -7.38 3.20 20.68
CA LEU A 288 -8.13 3.78 21.79
C LEU A 288 -7.84 5.29 21.91
N LYS A 289 -6.57 5.70 21.77
CA LYS A 289 -6.18 7.12 21.78
C LYS A 289 -6.79 7.90 20.61
N ALA A 290 -6.93 7.26 19.45
CA ALA A 290 -7.61 7.84 18.29
C ALA A 290 -9.15 7.82 18.39
N GLU A 291 -9.72 7.29 19.47
CA GLU A 291 -11.17 7.19 19.71
C GLU A 291 -11.94 6.36 18.66
N VAL A 292 -11.25 5.61 17.81
CA VAL A 292 -11.85 4.74 16.80
C VAL A 292 -12.17 3.35 17.35
N ALA A 293 -11.55 2.98 18.48
CA ALA A 293 -11.84 1.77 19.25
C ALA A 293 -12.37 2.12 20.64
N LYS A 294 -13.12 1.18 21.24
CA LYS A 294 -13.55 1.26 22.64
C LYS A 294 -13.35 -0.07 23.36
N ASN A 295 -13.19 0.03 24.68
CA ASN A 295 -13.05 -1.13 25.55
C ASN A 295 -14.39 -1.87 25.69
N PHE A 296 -14.30 -3.19 25.83
CA PHE A 296 -15.44 -4.04 26.14
C PHE A 296 -15.43 -4.39 27.62
N ASP A 297 -16.13 -3.59 28.41
CA ASP A 297 -16.24 -3.74 29.86
C ASP A 297 -17.56 -4.43 30.28
N ILE A 298 -17.70 -4.68 31.58
CA ILE A 298 -18.87 -5.36 32.17
C ILE A 298 -20.16 -4.59 31.87
N SER A 299 -20.11 -3.26 31.89
CA SER A 299 -21.26 -2.40 31.57
C SER A 299 -21.68 -2.56 30.11
N SER A 300 -20.74 -2.49 29.17
CA SER A 300 -20.97 -2.72 27.74
C SER A 300 -21.50 -4.13 27.45
N PHE A 301 -21.01 -5.14 28.19
CA PHE A 301 -21.55 -6.49 28.12
C PHE A 301 -23.00 -6.53 28.63
N GLY A 302 -23.28 -5.88 29.76
CA GLY A 302 -24.61 -5.71 30.32
C GLY A 302 -25.62 -5.15 29.33
N ASP A 303 -25.25 -4.09 28.62
CA ASP A 303 -26.08 -3.45 27.60
C ASP A 303 -26.37 -4.37 26.41
N LEU A 304 -25.46 -5.29 26.09
CA LEU A 304 -25.58 -6.21 24.96
C LEU A 304 -26.19 -7.58 25.33
N LEU A 305 -26.31 -7.91 26.62
CA LEU A 305 -26.88 -9.17 27.11
C LEU A 305 -28.28 -9.44 26.54
N GLY A 306 -29.12 -8.41 26.43
CA GLY A 306 -30.47 -8.53 25.87
C GLY A 306 -30.50 -9.06 24.44
N SER A 307 -29.39 -9.00 23.72
CA SER A 307 -29.24 -9.51 22.35
C SER A 307 -28.65 -10.91 22.23
N VAL A 308 -28.17 -11.47 23.32
CA VAL A 308 -27.61 -12.83 23.41
C VAL A 308 -28.57 -13.77 24.12
N LEU A 309 -29.35 -13.24 25.06
CA LEU A 309 -30.29 -14.04 25.84
C LEU A 309 -31.47 -14.54 24.97
N PRO A 310 -31.90 -15.80 25.14
CA PRO A 310 -33.13 -16.31 24.54
C PRO A 310 -34.32 -15.42 24.89
N ARG A 311 -35.28 -15.29 23.95
CA ARG A 311 -36.47 -14.43 24.12
C ARG A 311 -37.27 -14.74 25.40
N GLU A 312 -37.20 -15.98 25.89
CA GLU A 312 -37.82 -16.43 27.14
C GLU A 312 -37.26 -15.75 28.41
N VAL A 313 -36.01 -15.28 28.36
CA VAL A 313 -35.32 -14.62 29.47
C VAL A 313 -35.38 -13.09 29.33
N SER A 314 -35.39 -12.57 28.10
CA SER A 314 -35.41 -11.13 27.78
C SER A 314 -36.68 -10.41 28.27
N ASN A 315 -37.83 -11.10 28.29
CA ASN A 315 -39.10 -10.52 28.76
C ASN A 315 -39.27 -10.48 30.28
N LYS A 316 -38.27 -10.91 31.06
CA LYS A 316 -38.30 -10.80 32.53
C LYS A 316 -37.52 -9.55 32.95
N SER A 317 -38.23 -8.62 33.58
CA SER A 317 -37.69 -7.39 34.16
C SER A 317 -36.35 -7.60 34.91
N PRO A 318 -35.40 -6.63 34.88
CA PRO A 318 -34.00 -6.82 35.28
C PRO A 318 -33.79 -7.33 36.71
N CYS A 319 -34.76 -7.15 37.61
CA CYS A 319 -34.68 -7.51 39.03
C CYS A 319 -34.75 -9.02 39.35
N LYS A 320 -34.68 -9.93 38.37
CA LYS A 320 -34.75 -11.40 38.61
C LYS A 320 -33.54 -12.21 38.11
N MET A 321 -32.51 -11.58 37.54
CA MET A 321 -31.34 -12.33 37.04
C MET A 321 -30.42 -12.89 38.15
N GLU A 322 -30.44 -12.35 39.38
CA GLU A 322 -29.59 -12.83 40.48
C GLU A 322 -29.81 -14.31 40.87
N ARG A 323 -30.93 -14.93 40.47
CA ARG A 323 -31.26 -16.30 40.89
C ARG A 323 -30.78 -17.41 39.95
N TYR A 324 -30.18 -17.09 38.80
CA TYR A 324 -29.82 -18.11 37.80
C TYR A 324 -28.32 -18.30 37.56
N PHE A 325 -27.44 -17.49 38.18
CA PHE A 325 -25.99 -17.61 38.01
C PHE A 325 -25.25 -18.26 39.19
N CYS A 326 -25.96 -18.75 40.21
CA CYS A 326 -25.39 -19.64 41.23
C CYS A 326 -26.09 -21.01 41.18
N LYS A 327 -25.62 -21.89 40.30
CA LYS A 327 -25.61 -23.34 40.53
C LYS A 327 -24.59 -24.02 39.64
#